data_AF-A0A2E3JCG6-F1
#
_entry.id   AF-A0A2E3JCG6-F1
#
_cell.length_a   1.000
_cell.length_b   1.000
_cell.length_c   1.000
_cell.angle_alpha   90.00
_cell.angle_beta   90.00
_cell.angle_gamma   90.00
#
_symmetry.space_group_name_H-M   'P 1'
#
loop_
_entity.id
_entity.type
_entity.pdbx_description
1 polymer ?
#
loop_
_entity_poly.entity_id
_entity_poly.type
_entity_poly.pdbx_seq_one_letter_code
_entity_poly.pdbx_strand_id
1 'polypeptide(L)'
;MWIYISVASVVVIAAAWFAIVSVSANLRYTPEQVIFDIDKATDYVADNLPEAITGRLSYQDVELLIKWELTYFRQRGIATYGSVDFLAEEASRSIETVFAHEDELVDQLYAQAIENNLEIEAVDIVCVTELVNQYLVTVGAIGSAVDETKFGEIES
;
A
#
# COMPACT_ATOMS: atom_id res chain seq x y z
N MET A 1 -37.10 -28.76 33.88
CA MET A 1 -35.74 -28.38 34.31
C MET A 1 -34.68 -28.79 33.30
N TRP A 2 -34.61 -30.06 32.88
CA TRP A 2 -33.65 -30.57 31.90
C TRP A 2 -33.68 -29.87 30.52
N ILE A 3 -34.87 -29.56 30.00
CA ILE A 3 -35.04 -28.84 28.73
C ILE A 3 -34.45 -27.43 28.78
N TYR A 4 -34.59 -26.72 29.90
CA TYR A 4 -34.00 -25.39 30.05
C TYR A 4 -32.48 -25.46 30.12
N ILE A 5 -31.93 -26.49 30.77
CA ILE A 5 -30.48 -26.73 30.84
C ILE A 5 -29.92 -27.06 29.45
N SER A 6 -30.61 -27.92 28.68
CA SER A 6 -30.16 -28.26 27.32
C SER A 6 -30.22 -27.04 26.39
N VAL A 7 -31.29 -26.25 26.46
CA VAL A 7 -31.42 -25.03 25.65
C VAL A 7 -30.34 -24.01 26.02
N ALA A 8 -30.13 -23.76 27.31
CA ALA A 8 -29.09 -22.82 27.75
C ALA A 8 -27.68 -23.27 27.32
N SER A 9 -27.39 -24.57 27.42
CA SER A 9 -26.10 -25.12 26.98
C SER A 9 -25.89 -24.95 25.48
N VAL A 10 -26.91 -25.22 24.65
CA VAL A 10 -26.83 -25.04 23.19
C VAL A 10 -26.62 -23.57 22.83
N VAL A 11 -27.30 -22.65 23.50
CA VAL A 11 -27.15 -21.20 23.25
C VAL A 11 -25.73 -20.73 23.57
N VAL A 12 -25.16 -21.15 24.70
CA VAL A 12 -23.80 -20.77 25.09
C VAL A 12 -22.77 -21.33 24.11
N ILE A 13 -22.93 -22.59 23.69
CA ILE A 13 -22.02 -23.23 22.73
C ILE A 13 -22.11 -22.54 21.37
N ALA A 14 -23.32 -22.23 20.90
CA ALA A 14 -23.52 -21.54 19.62
C ALA A 14 -22.92 -20.13 19.62
N ALA A 15 -23.10 -19.37 20.70
CA ALA A 15 -22.50 -18.04 20.83
C ALA A 15 -20.96 -18.10 20.88
N ALA A 16 -20.39 -19.08 21.60
CA ALA A 16 -18.95 -19.29 21.64
C ALA A 16 -18.39 -19.67 20.25
N TRP A 17 -19.06 -20.57 19.54
CA TRP A 17 -18.70 -20.94 18.17
C TRP A 17 -18.76 -19.74 17.22
N PHE A 18 -19.81 -18.93 17.31
CA PHE A 18 -19.96 -17.73 16.49
C PHE A 18 -18.84 -16.73 16.75
N ALA A 19 -18.46 -16.51 18.01
CA ALA A 19 -17.33 -15.66 18.37
C ALA A 19 -15.99 -16.20 17.84
N ILE A 20 -15.77 -17.52 17.92
CA ILE A 20 -14.53 -18.13 17.40
C ILE A 20 -14.49 -18.03 15.87
N VAL A 21 -15.61 -18.27 15.18
CA VAL A 21 -15.71 -18.17 13.72
C VAL A 21 -15.54 -16.74 13.25
N SER A 22 -16.15 -15.75 13.92
CA SER A 22 -16.00 -14.34 13.55
C SER A 22 -14.57 -13.85 13.75
N VAL A 23 -13.93 -14.20 14.87
CA VAL A 23 -12.52 -13.85 15.12
C VAL A 23 -11.59 -14.58 14.15
N SER A 24 -11.84 -15.85 13.87
CA SER A 24 -11.05 -16.62 12.90
C SER A 24 -11.24 -16.13 11.46
N ALA A 25 -12.43 -15.65 11.10
CA ALA A 25 -12.67 -15.01 9.81
C ALA A 25 -11.87 -13.71 9.69
N ASN A 26 -11.77 -12.94 10.78
CA ASN A 26 -10.99 -11.70 10.81
C ASN A 26 -9.47 -11.96 10.71
N LEU A 27 -8.98 -13.03 11.36
CA LEU A 27 -7.56 -13.42 11.30
C LEU A 27 -7.15 -14.02 9.93
N ARG A 28 -8.06 -14.70 9.23
CA ARG A 28 -7.80 -15.17 7.85
C ARG A 28 -7.65 -14.02 6.84
N TYR A 29 -8.15 -12.84 7.19
CA TYR A 29 -8.05 -11.61 6.42
C TYR A 29 -6.88 -10.73 6.84
N THR A 30 -5.97 -11.19 7.69
CA THR A 30 -4.69 -10.50 7.86
C THR A 30 -3.86 -10.81 6.62
N PRO A 31 -3.76 -9.88 5.65
CA PRO A 31 -2.96 -10.11 4.46
C PRO A 31 -1.51 -10.32 4.93
N GLU A 32 -0.74 -11.12 4.20
CA GLU A 32 0.69 -11.22 4.42
C GLU A 32 1.26 -9.80 4.36
N GLN A 33 1.65 -9.24 5.52
CA GLN A 33 2.16 -7.88 5.60
C GLN A 33 3.58 -7.91 5.03
N VAL A 34 3.72 -7.52 3.77
CA VAL A 34 5.03 -7.33 3.17
C VAL A 34 5.68 -6.11 3.80
N ILE A 35 6.78 -6.33 4.52
CA ILE A 35 7.55 -5.26 5.13
C ILE A 35 8.41 -4.64 4.03
N PHE A 36 8.12 -3.38 3.68
CA PHE A 36 8.91 -2.62 2.75
C PHE A 36 10.17 -2.08 3.44
N ASP A 37 11.34 -2.47 2.93
CA ASP A 37 12.65 -2.05 3.40
C ASP A 37 13.18 -0.94 2.47
N ILE A 38 13.17 0.31 2.96
CA ILE A 38 13.52 1.50 2.19
C ILE A 38 14.97 1.46 1.73
N ASP A 39 15.88 0.97 2.58
CA ASP A 39 17.31 0.91 2.24
C ASP A 39 17.52 -0.05 1.07
N LYS A 40 16.92 -1.24 1.12
CA LYS A 40 17.00 -2.22 0.02
C LYS A 40 16.30 -1.76 -1.25
N ALA A 41 15.19 -1.04 -1.12
CA ALA A 41 14.51 -0.45 -2.27
C ALA A 41 15.41 0.61 -2.94
N THR A 42 16.09 1.44 -2.14
CA THR A 42 17.01 2.46 -2.63
C THR A 42 18.20 1.82 -3.36
N ASP A 43 18.80 0.77 -2.78
CA ASP A 43 19.85 -0.02 -3.44
C ASP A 43 19.36 -0.60 -4.78
N TYR A 44 18.17 -1.22 -4.79
CA TYR A 44 17.60 -1.81 -6.00
C TYR A 44 17.36 -0.77 -7.10
N VAL A 45 16.77 0.39 -6.75
CA VAL A 45 16.52 1.46 -7.71
C VAL A 45 17.84 2.03 -8.22
N ALA A 46 18.80 2.31 -7.32
CA ALA A 46 20.11 2.84 -7.70
C ALA A 46 20.86 1.92 -8.67
N ASP A 47 20.78 0.60 -8.46
CA ASP A 47 21.44 -0.41 -9.31
C ASP A 47 20.76 -0.61 -10.67
N ASN A 48 19.47 -0.31 -10.79
CA ASN A 48 18.68 -0.51 -12.01
C ASN A 48 18.37 0.80 -12.76
N LEU A 49 18.84 1.95 -12.26
CA LEU A 49 18.65 3.24 -12.92
C LEU A 49 19.38 3.28 -14.28
N PRO A 50 18.74 3.82 -15.34
CA PRO A 50 19.41 4.06 -16.61
C PRO A 50 20.62 5.00 -16.44
N GLU A 51 21.72 4.71 -17.15
CA GLU A 51 22.95 5.52 -17.08
C GLU A 51 22.73 7.02 -17.36
N ALA A 52 21.68 7.36 -18.13
CA ALA A 52 21.28 8.73 -18.42
C ALA A 52 20.79 9.52 -17.19
N ILE A 53 20.35 8.84 -16.13
CA ILE A 53 19.75 9.41 -14.91
C ILE A 53 20.70 9.25 -13.72
N THR A 54 21.49 8.17 -13.67
CA THR A 54 22.45 7.88 -12.59
C THR A 54 23.45 9.02 -12.34
N GLY A 55 23.76 9.83 -13.36
CA GLY A 55 24.64 11.00 -13.21
C GLY A 55 23.97 12.26 -12.62
N ARG A 56 22.64 12.30 -12.55
CA ARG A 56 21.85 13.45 -12.10
C ARG A 56 21.25 13.25 -10.72
N LEU A 57 20.88 12.01 -10.39
CA LEU A 57 20.17 11.70 -9.16
C LEU A 57 21.13 11.13 -8.10
N SER A 58 21.20 11.74 -6.93
CA SER A 58 21.96 11.20 -5.80
C SER A 58 21.22 10.01 -5.17
N TYR A 59 21.97 9.11 -4.52
CA TYR A 59 21.38 8.06 -3.68
C TYR A 59 20.41 8.62 -2.63
N GLN A 60 20.73 9.80 -2.07
CA GLN A 60 19.87 10.49 -1.09
C GLN A 60 18.57 11.01 -1.73
N ASP A 61 18.62 11.42 -3.00
CA ASP A 61 17.45 11.92 -3.72
C ASP A 61 16.50 10.75 -4.06
N VAL A 62 17.06 9.60 -4.44
CA VAL A 62 16.30 8.35 -4.62
C VAL A 62 15.60 7.95 -3.32
N GLU A 63 16.34 7.91 -2.21
CA GLU A 63 15.77 7.56 -0.90
C GLU A 63 14.63 8.52 -0.49
N LEU A 64 14.81 9.81 -0.79
CA LEU A 64 13.82 10.84 -0.50
C LEU A 64 12.55 10.69 -1.35
N LEU A 65 12.70 10.41 -2.66
CA LEU A 65 11.58 10.14 -3.55
C LEU A 65 10.78 8.92 -3.08
N ILE A 66 11.45 7.82 -2.74
CA ILE A 66 10.81 6.61 -2.20
C ILE A 66 10.01 6.92 -0.93
N LYS A 67 10.57 7.74 -0.03
CA LYS A 67 9.84 8.14 1.20
C LYS A 67 8.59 8.97 0.90
N TRP A 68 8.65 9.85 -0.09
CA TRP A 68 7.49 10.64 -0.50
C TRP A 68 6.42 9.78 -1.16
N GLU A 69 6.81 8.83 -2.00
CA GLU A 69 5.90 7.84 -2.59
C GLU A 69 5.21 6.99 -1.52
N LEU A 70 5.95 6.45 -0.55
CA LEU A 70 5.35 5.71 0.58
C LEU A 70 4.42 6.59 1.42
N THR A 71 4.75 7.88 1.55
CA THR A 71 3.89 8.85 2.24
C THR A 71 2.59 9.08 1.48
N TYR A 72 2.64 9.13 0.14
CA TYR A 72 1.45 9.17 -0.71
C TYR A 72 0.57 7.93 -0.51
N PHE A 73 1.16 6.74 -0.56
CA PHE A 73 0.43 5.48 -0.31
C PHE A 73 -0.20 5.45 1.09
N ARG A 74 0.48 6.00 2.09
CA ARG A 74 -0.05 6.12 3.46
C ARG A 74 -1.25 7.04 3.53
N GLN A 75 -1.20 8.21 2.87
CA GLN A 75 -2.32 9.16 2.82
C GLN A 75 -3.56 8.56 2.14
N ARG A 76 -3.35 7.64 1.20
CA ARG A 76 -4.41 6.90 0.50
C ARG A 76 -4.86 5.63 1.24
N GLY A 77 -4.24 5.29 2.37
CA GLY A 77 -4.57 4.09 3.16
C GLY A 77 -4.07 2.77 2.56
N ILE A 78 -3.16 2.83 1.58
CA ILE A 78 -2.56 1.67 0.90
C ILE A 78 -1.41 1.10 1.72
N ALA A 79 -0.62 1.99 2.36
CA ALA A 79 0.54 1.62 3.17
C ALA A 79 0.38 2.11 4.61
N THR A 80 1.06 1.42 5.53
CA THR A 80 1.15 1.82 6.94
C THR A 80 2.55 1.54 7.46
N TYR A 81 3.01 2.33 8.43
CA TYR A 81 4.25 2.03 9.16
C TYR A 81 4.13 0.84 10.13
N GLY A 82 2.99 0.14 10.15
CA GLY A 82 2.77 -1.07 10.95
C GLY A 82 2.43 -0.83 12.42
N SER A 83 2.62 0.39 12.92
CA SER A 83 2.16 0.84 14.24
C SER A 83 0.73 1.39 14.21
N VAL A 84 0.22 1.92 15.34
CA VAL A 84 -1.02 2.70 15.39
C VAL A 84 -0.90 3.94 14.49
N ASP A 85 -1.33 3.77 13.24
CA ASP A 85 -1.25 4.75 12.18
C ASP A 85 -2.65 5.27 11.85
N PHE A 86 -3.10 6.24 12.64
CA PHE A 86 -4.45 6.79 12.54
C PHE A 86 -4.76 7.37 11.15
N LEU A 87 -3.75 7.91 10.45
CA LEU A 87 -3.91 8.44 9.10
C LEU A 87 -4.20 7.33 8.09
N ALA A 88 -3.40 6.26 8.11
CA ALA A 88 -3.61 5.12 7.23
C ALA A 88 -4.93 4.39 7.56
N GLU A 89 -5.26 4.26 8.85
CA GLU A 89 -6.49 3.62 9.30
C GLU A 89 -7.74 4.42 8.89
N GLU A 90 -7.75 5.73 9.07
CA GLU A 90 -8.85 6.60 8.62
C GLU A 90 -9.04 6.53 7.11
N ALA A 91 -7.94 6.64 6.35
CA ALA A 91 -7.98 6.52 4.90
C ALA A 91 -8.50 5.15 4.43
N SER A 92 -8.04 4.05 5.03
CA SER A 92 -8.50 2.69 4.70
C SER A 92 -9.98 2.43 5.00
N ARG A 93 -10.54 3.11 6.01
CA ARG A 93 -11.95 2.97 6.39
C ARG A 93 -12.88 3.75 5.47
N SER A 94 -12.35 4.79 4.82
CA SER A 94 -13.13 5.73 4.02
C SER A 94 -13.42 5.25 2.59
N ILE A 95 -12.72 4.21 2.09
CA ILE A 95 -12.74 3.84 0.67
C ILE A 95 -12.76 2.31 0.49
N GLU A 96 -13.77 1.79 -0.24
CA GLU A 96 -13.93 0.35 -0.56
C GLU A 96 -12.94 -0.14 -1.64
N THR A 97 -12.41 0.76 -2.48
CA THR A 97 -11.35 0.49 -3.45
C THR A 97 -10.53 1.75 -3.71
N VAL A 98 -9.25 1.75 -3.32
CA VAL A 98 -8.36 2.90 -3.49
C VAL A 98 -7.75 2.85 -4.90
N PHE A 99 -8.19 3.76 -5.77
CA PHE A 99 -7.54 4.02 -7.06
C PHE A 99 -6.44 5.06 -6.85
N ALA A 100 -5.19 4.60 -6.70
CA ALA A 100 -4.01 5.44 -6.85
C ALA A 100 -3.66 5.49 -8.34
N HIS A 101 -3.82 6.66 -8.96
CA HIS A 101 -3.35 6.87 -10.32
C HIS A 101 -1.88 7.28 -10.25
N GLU A 102 -1.04 6.59 -11.02
CA GLU A 102 0.40 6.87 -11.07
C GLU A 102 0.68 8.31 -11.52
N ASP A 103 -0.12 8.84 -12.44
CA ASP A 103 -0.02 10.23 -12.90
C ASP A 103 -0.15 11.24 -11.75
N GLU A 104 -1.09 11.01 -10.82
CA GLU A 104 -1.31 11.89 -9.66
C GLU A 104 -0.14 11.81 -8.67
N LEU A 105 0.44 10.62 -8.50
CA LEU A 105 1.64 10.42 -7.70
C LEU A 105 2.82 11.20 -8.29
N VAL A 106 3.05 11.11 -9.60
CA VAL A 106 4.14 11.81 -10.29
C VAL A 106 3.98 13.32 -10.17
N ASP A 107 2.78 13.85 -10.36
CA ASP A 107 2.49 15.29 -10.21
C ASP A 107 2.78 15.77 -8.78
N GLN A 108 2.38 15.00 -7.77
CA GLN A 108 2.62 15.32 -6.38
C GLN A 108 4.12 15.27 -6.02
N LEU A 109 4.84 14.24 -6.47
CA LEU A 109 6.29 14.13 -6.29
C LEU A 109 7.02 15.29 -6.96
N TYR A 110 6.59 15.69 -8.16
CA TYR A 110 7.16 16.82 -8.88
C TYR A 110 6.93 18.15 -8.15
N ALA A 111 5.72 18.37 -7.64
CA ALA A 111 5.42 19.54 -6.79
C ALA A 111 6.32 19.58 -5.54
N GLN A 112 6.52 18.43 -4.90
CA GLN A 112 7.36 18.31 -3.71
C GLN A 112 8.86 18.50 -4.02
N ALA A 113 9.32 18.05 -5.19
CA ALA A 113 10.68 18.29 -5.66
C ALA A 113 10.95 19.79 -5.86
N ILE A 114 10.00 20.53 -6.45
CA ILE A 114 10.09 21.98 -6.62
C ILE A 114 10.16 22.69 -5.26
N GLU A 115 9.31 22.32 -4.31
CA GLU A 115 9.29 22.92 -2.97
C GLU A 115 10.62 22.70 -2.22
N ASN A 116 11.28 21.56 -2.44
CA ASN A 116 12.55 21.21 -1.81
C ASN A 116 13.79 21.66 -2.63
N ASN A 117 13.59 22.39 -3.73
CA ASN A 117 14.65 22.87 -4.64
C ASN A 117 15.53 21.73 -5.21
N LEU A 118 14.93 20.58 -5.53
CA LEU A 118 15.60 19.49 -6.22
C LEU A 118 15.61 19.74 -7.74
N GLU A 119 16.77 19.64 -8.37
CA GLU A 119 16.92 19.72 -9.83
C GLU A 119 16.61 18.34 -10.46
N ILE A 120 15.32 17.99 -10.51
CA ILE A 120 14.84 16.69 -11.03
C ILE A 120 13.81 16.93 -12.13
N GLU A 121 13.88 16.17 -13.22
CA GLU A 121 12.87 16.22 -14.29
C GLU A 121 11.74 15.22 -14.02
N ALA A 122 10.54 15.49 -14.55
CA ALA A 122 9.40 14.58 -14.40
C ALA A 122 9.69 13.16 -14.94
N VAL A 123 10.51 13.05 -15.99
CA VAL A 123 10.93 11.75 -16.54
C VAL A 123 11.79 10.94 -15.55
N ASP A 124 12.59 11.61 -14.73
CA ASP A 124 13.42 10.95 -13.73
C ASP A 124 12.54 10.39 -12.60
N ILE A 125 11.52 11.15 -12.19
CA ILE A 125 10.54 10.73 -11.17
C ILE A 125 9.78 9.50 -11.66
N VAL A 126 9.26 9.53 -12.90
CA VAL A 126 8.56 8.37 -13.49
C VAL A 126 9.46 7.14 -13.51
N CYS A 127 10.73 7.30 -13.88
CA CYS A 127 11.68 6.18 -13.92
C CYS A 127 11.93 5.59 -12.52
N VAL A 128 12.02 6.43 -11.49
CA VAL A 128 12.17 5.98 -10.10
C VAL A 128 10.91 5.27 -9.63
N THR A 129 9.73 5.86 -9.81
CA THR A 129 8.43 5.27 -9.44
C THR A 129 8.22 3.91 -10.09
N GLU A 130 8.52 3.78 -11.38
CA GLU A 130 8.41 2.50 -12.10
C GLU A 130 9.34 1.42 -11.49
N LEU A 131 10.59 1.77 -11.15
CA LEU A 131 11.52 0.84 -10.50
C LEU A 131 11.06 0.45 -9.09
N VAL A 132 10.47 1.39 -8.34
CA VAL A 132 9.88 1.12 -7.02
C VAL A 132 8.68 0.17 -7.15
N ASN A 133 7.82 0.36 -8.15
CA ASN A 133 6.70 -0.52 -8.45
C ASN A 133 7.20 -1.94 -8.80
N GLN A 134 8.22 -2.06 -9.64
CA GLN A 134 8.85 -3.36 -9.94
C GLN A 134 9.44 -4.03 -8.69
N TYR A 135 10.04 -3.26 -7.79
CA TYR A 135 10.52 -3.79 -6.52
C TYR A 135 9.35 -4.27 -5.64
N LEU A 136 8.27 -3.49 -5.54
CA LEU A 136 7.04 -3.86 -4.83
C LEU A 136 6.41 -5.16 -5.37
N VAL A 137 6.39 -5.35 -6.69
CA VAL A 137 5.96 -6.60 -7.31
C VAL A 137 6.90 -7.76 -6.95
N THR A 138 8.21 -7.51 -6.97
CA THR A 138 9.23 -8.53 -6.67
C THR A 138 9.14 -9.03 -5.22
N VAL A 139 8.87 -8.14 -4.27
CA VAL A 139 8.66 -8.50 -2.86
C VAL A 139 7.25 -9.02 -2.58
N GLY A 140 6.38 -9.07 -3.60
CA GLY A 140 5.00 -9.56 -3.49
C GLY A 140 4.05 -8.59 -2.78
N ALA A 141 4.44 -7.32 -2.63
CA ALA A 141 3.60 -6.30 -2.00
C ALA A 141 2.40 -5.89 -2.87
N ILE A 142 2.53 -6.00 -4.19
CA ILE A 142 1.47 -5.67 -5.16
C ILE A 142 1.22 -6.88 -6.07
N GLY A 143 -0.05 -7.22 -6.27
CA GLY A 143 -0.49 -8.25 -7.22
C GLY A 143 -0.49 -7.77 -8.67
N SER A 144 -0.86 -8.64 -9.61
CA SER A 144 -0.97 -8.26 -11.03
C SER A 144 -1.92 -7.07 -11.22
N ALA A 145 -1.53 -6.13 -12.08
CA ALA A 145 -2.32 -4.96 -12.43
C ALA A 145 -3.77 -5.34 -12.75
N VAL A 146 -4.71 -4.57 -12.20
CA VAL A 146 -6.13 -4.75 -12.43
C VAL A 146 -6.47 -4.11 -13.78
N ASP A 147 -7.01 -4.91 -14.69
CA ASP A 147 -7.47 -4.44 -16.00
C ASP A 147 -8.66 -3.48 -15.84
N GLU A 148 -8.42 -2.19 -16.07
CA GLU A 148 -9.41 -1.10 -15.99
C GLU A 148 -10.63 -1.35 -16.91
N THR A 149 -10.48 -2.15 -17.97
CA THR A 149 -11.59 -2.47 -18.87
C THR A 149 -12.64 -3.39 -18.24
N LYS A 150 -12.36 -3.99 -17.07
CA LYS A 150 -13.32 -4.84 -16.34
C LYS A 150 -14.23 -4.09 -15.37
N PHE A 151 -14.00 -2.80 -15.16
CA PHE A 151 -14.82 -1.96 -14.27
C PHE A 151 -15.72 -0.97 -15.03
N GLY A 152 -15.79 -1.08 -16.35
CA GLY A 152 -16.64 -0.26 -17.23
C GLY A 152 -18.14 -0.58 -17.19
N GLU A 153 -18.67 -1.24 -16.16
CA GLU A 153 -20.08 -1.58 -16.04
C GLU A 153 -20.62 -1.29 -14.62
N ILE A 154 -20.37 -0.08 -14.14
CA ILE A 154 -21.30 0.56 -13.20
C ILE A 154 -22.00 1.70 -13.95
N GLU A 155 -22.99 1.31 -14.76
CA GLU A 155 -23.93 2.22 -15.42
C GLU A 155 -24.72 3.05 -14.38
N SER A 156 -24.74 4.37 -14.64
CA SER A 156 -25.77 5.38 -14.35
C SER A 156 -26.28 5.55 -12.90
#